data_AF-A0A291QGT9-F1
#
_entry.id   AF-A0A291QGT9-F1
#
_cell.length_a   1.000
_cell.length_b   1.000
_cell.length_c   1.000
_cell.angle_alpha   90.00
_cell.angle_beta   90.00
_cell.angle_gamma   90.00
#
_symmetry.space_group_name_H-M   'P 1'
#
loop_
_entity.id
_entity.type
_entity.pdbx_description
1 polymer ?
#
loop_
_entity_poly.entity_id
_entity_poly.type
_entity_poly.pdbx_seq_one_letter_code
_entity_poly.pdbx_strand_id
1 'polypeptide(L)'
;MPAFETPEPISASVEFSVGSLRVVAEDRADTVVEVRPTDGSSDQDVKTAGRVRVEFANGKLLVKGPKERSLFSRTSPSVDVEILLPAGSELRAVTAMGGLAAHGRLGDCAFRTGAGDIQVEQAGELDLNTAYGEVSVGRAAGAAEIATSSGEVRVGEAAGTARIKNSNGPTKVGEVAGDLTVRASNGSVTVDHAGADVTVKTANGPITVGELVRGSTVLESAAGRIAIGVREGTAAWLDVRTKAGTVRQSLEESGTPSESTDTLKVRARTMLGDIVIHRA
;
A
#
# COMPACT_ATOMS: atom_id res chain seq x y z
N MET A 1 -2.36 13.59 29.02
CA MET A 1 -2.82 12.65 27.99
C MET A 1 -4.32 12.50 28.17
N PRO A 2 -5.16 13.07 27.29
CA PRO A 2 -6.58 12.77 27.29
C PRO A 2 -6.81 11.27 27.06
N ALA A 3 -7.65 10.67 27.91
CA ALA A 3 -8.11 9.30 27.81
C ALA A 3 -9.64 9.30 27.76
N PHE A 4 -10.21 8.46 26.90
CA PHE A 4 -11.65 8.35 26.68
C PHE A 4 -12.06 6.88 26.82
N GLU A 5 -13.19 6.61 27.48
CA GLU A 5 -13.76 5.27 27.49
C GLU A 5 -14.36 4.94 26.12
N THR A 6 -13.83 3.89 25.49
CA THR A 6 -14.18 3.45 24.14
C THR A 6 -14.20 1.93 24.10
N PRO A 7 -15.23 1.28 24.67
CA PRO A 7 -15.33 -0.19 24.69
C PRO A 7 -15.60 -0.77 23.29
N GLU A 8 -16.04 0.06 22.34
CA GLU A 8 -16.26 -0.29 20.94
C GLU A 8 -15.26 0.45 20.03
N PRO A 9 -14.95 -0.11 18.84
CA PRO A 9 -14.15 0.57 17.83
C PRO A 9 -14.66 1.97 17.48
N ILE A 10 -13.73 2.90 17.27
CA ILE A 10 -14.03 4.32 17.01
C ILE A 10 -13.65 4.72 15.58
N SER A 11 -14.04 5.94 15.19
CA SER A 11 -13.53 6.59 13.98
C SER A 11 -12.58 7.73 14.36
N ALA A 12 -11.30 7.58 14.05
CA ALA A 12 -10.26 8.56 14.35
C ALA A 12 -9.94 9.41 13.12
N SER A 13 -10.07 10.73 13.27
CA SER A 13 -9.71 11.72 12.25
C SER A 13 -8.53 12.57 12.73
N VAL A 14 -7.41 12.52 12.00
CA VAL A 14 -6.17 13.22 12.35
C VAL A 14 -5.76 14.16 11.22
N GLU A 15 -5.56 15.45 11.52
CA GLU A 15 -5.15 16.46 10.54
C GLU A 15 -4.10 17.38 11.16
N PHE A 16 -2.86 17.36 10.66
CA PHE A 16 -1.81 18.31 11.06
C PHE A 16 -0.80 18.52 9.92
N SER A 17 0.00 19.59 9.97
CA SER A 17 0.90 19.91 8.86
C SER A 17 2.15 19.04 8.82
N VAL A 18 2.97 19.06 9.88
CA VAL A 18 4.28 18.41 9.91
C VAL A 18 4.46 17.55 11.16
N GLY A 19 5.06 16.37 11.00
CA GLY A 19 5.48 15.50 12.10
C GLY A 19 5.10 14.03 11.94
N SER A 20 5.02 13.26 13.03
CA SER A 20 4.76 11.82 12.94
C SER A 20 3.42 11.43 13.55
N LEU A 21 2.75 10.45 12.94
CA LEU A 21 1.56 9.82 13.49
C LEU A 21 1.85 8.35 13.78
N ARG A 22 1.72 7.97 15.05
CA ARG A 22 1.75 6.57 15.48
C ARG A 22 0.37 6.15 15.97
N VAL A 23 -0.14 5.05 15.44
CA VAL A 23 -1.40 4.47 15.87
C VAL A 23 -1.17 3.04 16.33
N VAL A 24 -1.71 2.69 17.48
CA VAL A 24 -1.61 1.34 18.06
C VAL A 24 -3.03 0.85 18.32
N ALA A 25 -3.44 -0.16 17.54
CA ALA A 25 -4.76 -0.76 17.58
C ALA A 25 -4.73 -2.12 18.28
N GLU A 26 -5.14 -2.14 19.54
CA GLU A 26 -5.04 -3.29 20.44
C GLU A 26 -6.39 -3.64 21.06
N ASP A 27 -6.49 -4.81 21.70
CA ASP A 27 -7.69 -5.20 22.43
C ASP A 27 -7.78 -4.42 23.74
N ARG A 28 -8.37 -3.22 23.67
CA ARG A 28 -8.48 -2.25 24.76
C ARG A 28 -9.85 -1.57 24.75
N ALA A 29 -10.28 -1.10 25.92
CA ALA A 29 -11.58 -0.45 26.11
C ALA A 29 -11.49 1.08 26.27
N ASP A 30 -10.33 1.66 25.98
CA ASP A 30 -10.05 3.08 26.10
C ASP A 30 -9.26 3.59 24.90
N THR A 31 -9.40 4.88 24.63
CA THR A 31 -8.61 5.59 23.62
C THR A 31 -7.76 6.63 24.30
N VAL A 32 -6.45 6.59 24.07
CA VAL A 32 -5.47 7.52 24.64
C VAL A 32 -4.80 8.28 23.51
N VAL A 33 -4.76 9.60 23.64
CA VAL A 33 -4.04 10.46 22.69
C VAL A 33 -2.92 11.17 23.42
N GLU A 34 -1.71 11.05 22.90
CA GLU A 34 -0.54 11.80 23.30
C GLU A 34 -0.11 12.71 22.15
N VAL A 35 0.10 13.98 22.46
CA VAL A 35 0.63 14.96 21.52
C VAL A 35 1.88 15.56 22.14
N ARG A 36 3.00 15.46 21.42
CA ARG A 36 4.29 16.00 21.83
C ARG A 36 4.86 16.92 20.76
N PRO A 37 5.65 17.93 21.13
CA PRO A 37 6.52 18.59 20.16
C PRO A 37 7.55 17.58 19.64
N THR A 38 7.87 17.62 18.35
CA THR A 38 8.94 16.77 17.80
C THR A 38 10.30 17.17 18.40
N ASP A 39 10.59 18.47 18.52
CA ASP A 39 11.72 19.00 19.29
C ASP A 39 11.24 19.78 20.52
N GLY A 40 11.42 19.20 21.71
CA GLY A 40 11.06 19.84 22.98
C GLY A 40 11.88 21.09 23.34
N SER A 41 12.99 21.35 22.65
CA SER A 41 13.78 22.58 22.79
C SER A 41 13.35 23.69 21.83
N SER A 42 12.52 23.36 20.82
CA SER A 42 11.97 24.31 19.87
C SER A 42 10.70 24.98 20.43
N ASP A 43 10.80 26.27 20.75
CA ASP A 43 9.65 27.10 21.13
C ASP A 43 8.48 27.01 20.14
N GLN A 44 8.76 26.82 18.84
CA GLN A 44 7.75 26.73 17.80
C GLN A 44 7.00 25.39 17.86
N ASP A 45 7.72 24.29 18.09
CA ASP A 45 7.13 22.95 18.22
C ASP A 45 6.30 22.86 19.49
N VAL A 46 6.83 23.35 20.62
CA VAL A 46 6.12 23.39 21.91
C VAL A 46 4.80 24.18 21.79
N LYS A 47 4.84 25.36 21.16
CA LYS A 47 3.63 26.16 20.91
C LYS A 47 2.65 25.48 19.97
N THR A 48 3.14 24.72 19.00
CA THR A 48 2.30 24.03 18.02
C THR A 48 1.62 22.81 18.64
N ALA A 49 2.36 22.00 19.39
CA ALA A 49 1.84 20.88 20.16
C ALA A 49 0.75 21.33 21.14
N GLY A 50 0.99 22.41 21.89
CA GLY A 50 -0.02 22.99 22.80
C GLY A 50 -1.27 23.56 22.13
N ARG A 51 -1.27 23.71 20.79
CA ARG A 51 -2.41 24.20 20.00
C ARG A 51 -3.13 23.09 19.23
N VAL A 52 -2.65 21.85 19.31
CA VAL A 52 -3.37 20.69 18.78
C VAL A 52 -4.63 20.50 19.61
N ARG A 53 -5.77 20.42 18.92
CA ARG A 53 -7.07 20.14 19.54
C ARG A 53 -7.31 18.64 19.50
N VAL A 54 -7.65 18.08 20.65
CA VAL A 54 -8.09 16.69 20.78
C VAL A 54 -9.52 16.73 21.30
N GLU A 55 -10.46 16.26 20.50
CA GLU A 55 -11.89 16.22 20.81
C GLU A 55 -12.40 14.80 20.60
N PHE A 56 -13.23 14.31 21.51
CA PHE A 56 -13.89 13.03 21.37
C PHE A 56 -15.38 13.17 21.66
N ALA A 57 -16.22 12.75 20.72
CA ALA A 57 -17.66 12.76 20.89
C ALA A 57 -18.31 11.70 19.99
N ASN A 58 -19.31 10.98 20.52
CA ASN A 58 -20.12 10.02 19.76
C ASN A 58 -19.28 8.98 18.97
N GLY A 59 -18.24 8.40 19.60
CA GLY A 59 -17.36 7.41 18.95
C GLY A 59 -16.42 7.99 17.90
N LYS A 60 -16.28 9.32 17.82
CA LYS A 60 -15.40 10.00 16.86
C LYS A 60 -14.32 10.77 17.60
N LEU A 61 -13.07 10.41 17.32
CA LEU A 61 -11.90 11.14 17.78
C LEU A 61 -11.46 12.13 16.69
N LEU A 62 -11.25 13.39 17.07
CA LEU A 62 -10.69 14.42 16.21
C LEU A 62 -9.40 14.93 16.83
N VAL A 63 -8.29 14.76 16.11
CA VAL A 63 -6.99 15.36 16.44
C VAL A 63 -6.65 16.37 15.34
N LYS A 64 -6.70 17.66 15.67
CA LYS A 64 -6.53 18.74 14.68
C LYS A 64 -5.42 19.70 15.10
N GLY A 65 -4.34 19.70 14.33
CA GLY A 65 -3.24 20.66 14.43
C GLY A 65 -3.66 22.07 13.96
N PRO A 66 -2.94 23.11 14.40
CA PRO A 66 -3.21 24.47 13.96
C PRO A 66 -2.94 24.62 12.45
N LYS A 67 -3.87 25.23 11.72
CA LYS A 67 -3.62 25.65 10.34
C LYS A 67 -2.59 26.77 10.34
N GLU A 68 -1.44 26.54 9.72
CA GLU A 68 -0.43 27.59 9.56
C GLU A 68 -0.99 28.71 8.66
N ARG A 69 -0.88 29.95 9.14
CA ARG A 69 -1.30 31.16 8.41
C ARG A 69 -0.13 31.91 7.77
N SER A 70 1.11 31.46 7.95
CA SER A 70 2.29 32.23 7.57
C SER A 70 3.21 31.45 6.63
N LEU A 71 3.18 31.80 5.34
CA LEU A 71 4.11 31.35 4.30
C LEU A 71 5.52 31.98 4.43
N PHE A 72 5.79 32.75 5.49
CA PHE A 72 7.03 33.52 5.69
C PHE A 72 7.97 32.95 6.78
N SER A 73 7.59 31.86 7.47
CA SER A 73 8.49 31.20 8.44
C SER A 73 9.44 30.23 7.74
N ARG A 74 10.75 30.29 8.06
CA ARG A 74 11.77 29.36 7.53
C ARG A 74 11.72 27.95 8.16
N THR A 75 10.92 27.77 9.20
CA THR A 75 10.78 26.51 9.92
C THR A 75 9.30 26.22 10.08
N SER A 76 8.87 25.04 9.59
CA SER A 76 7.53 24.51 9.84
C SER A 76 7.58 23.73 11.14
N PRO A 77 6.80 24.13 12.16
CA PRO A 77 6.78 23.45 13.44
C PRO A 77 6.21 22.04 13.30
N SER A 78 6.76 21.11 14.07
CA SER A 78 6.47 19.68 13.97
C SER A 78 5.87 19.13 15.26
N VAL A 79 4.97 18.16 15.11
CA VAL A 79 4.31 17.48 16.24
C VAL A 79 4.30 15.97 16.07
N ASP A 80 4.53 15.25 17.16
CA ASP A 80 4.40 13.80 17.21
C ASP A 80 3.09 13.46 17.91
N VAL A 81 2.24 12.70 17.22
CA VAL A 81 0.93 12.28 17.71
C VAL A 81 0.94 10.77 17.86
N GLU A 82 0.66 10.28 19.06
CA GLU A 82 0.51 8.86 19.37
C GLU A 82 -0.94 8.60 19.81
N ILE A 83 -1.61 7.66 19.14
CA ILE A 83 -2.99 7.30 19.41
C ILE A 83 -3.03 5.81 19.70
N LEU A 84 -3.48 5.46 20.91
CA LEU A 84 -3.78 4.09 21.25
C LEU A 84 -5.30 3.95 21.27
N LEU A 85 -5.84 3.01 20.52
CA LEU A 85 -7.28 2.85 20.32
C LEU A 85 -7.69 1.37 20.22
N PRO A 86 -8.99 1.04 20.37
CA PRO A 86 -9.48 -0.33 20.24
C PRO A 86 -9.23 -0.90 18.83
N ALA A 87 -8.85 -2.17 18.76
CA ALA A 87 -8.69 -2.89 17.50
C ALA A 87 -9.98 -2.85 16.66
N GLY A 88 -9.84 -2.70 15.35
CA GLY A 88 -10.95 -2.52 14.42
C GLY A 88 -11.41 -1.07 14.25
N SER A 89 -10.79 -0.11 14.95
CA SER A 89 -11.10 1.32 14.75
C SER A 89 -10.68 1.79 13.35
N GLU A 90 -11.45 2.72 12.81
CA GLU A 90 -11.16 3.36 11.54
C GLU A 90 -10.18 4.53 11.73
N LEU A 91 -9.30 4.74 10.76
CA LEU A 91 -8.34 5.85 10.76
C LEU A 91 -8.48 6.66 9.47
N ARG A 92 -8.69 7.96 9.61
CA ARG A 92 -8.55 8.93 8.53
C ARG A 92 -7.52 9.96 8.91
N ALA A 93 -6.38 9.97 8.25
CA ALA A 93 -5.31 10.90 8.57
C ALA A 93 -4.82 11.67 7.33
N VAL A 94 -4.58 12.97 7.52
CA VAL A 94 -4.06 13.87 6.48
C VAL A 94 -2.91 14.68 7.06
N THR A 95 -1.74 14.56 6.45
CA THR A 95 -0.56 15.34 6.79
C THR A 95 0.04 16.01 5.55
N ALA A 96 0.80 17.09 5.73
CA ALA A 96 1.53 17.70 4.62
C ALA A 96 2.92 17.07 4.48
N MET A 97 3.66 16.96 5.59
CA MET A 97 4.95 16.27 5.67
C MET A 97 5.02 15.46 6.95
N GLY A 98 4.83 14.15 6.84
CA GLY A 98 4.80 13.27 8.00
C GLY A 98 4.53 11.83 7.63
N GLY A 99 5.14 10.93 8.38
CA GLY A 99 4.93 9.49 8.25
C GLY A 99 3.81 8.98 9.15
N LEU A 100 3.27 7.83 8.78
CA LEU A 100 2.31 7.06 9.57
C LEU A 100 2.92 5.70 9.92
N ALA A 101 2.89 5.33 11.19
CA ALA A 101 3.12 3.98 11.66
C ALA A 101 1.88 3.47 12.39
N ALA A 102 1.14 2.58 11.74
CA ALA A 102 -0.05 1.93 12.29
C ALA A 102 0.27 0.46 12.63
N HIS A 103 0.17 0.15 13.92
CA HIS A 103 0.39 -1.19 14.47
C HIS A 103 -0.91 -1.82 14.95
N GLY A 104 -0.98 -3.15 14.86
CA GLY A 104 -2.18 -3.91 15.18
C GLY A 104 -3.27 -3.84 14.12
N ARG A 105 -4.46 -4.32 14.47
CA ARG A 105 -5.58 -4.50 13.52
C ARG A 105 -6.45 -3.26 13.48
N LEU A 106 -6.30 -2.45 12.43
CA LEU A 106 -7.24 -1.38 12.11
C LEU A 106 -8.44 -1.90 11.30
N GLY A 107 -9.54 -1.15 11.36
CA GLY A 107 -10.63 -1.24 10.39
C GLY A 107 -10.21 -0.54 9.08
N ASP A 108 -11.09 0.28 8.53
CA ASP A 108 -10.78 1.03 7.32
C ASP A 108 -9.81 2.18 7.59
N CYS A 109 -8.80 2.30 6.74
CA CYS A 109 -7.70 3.23 6.91
C CYS A 109 -7.46 4.06 5.64
N ALA A 110 -7.64 5.37 5.75
CA ALA A 110 -7.33 6.34 4.70
C ALA A 110 -6.23 7.28 5.18
N PHE A 111 -5.08 7.29 4.50
CA PHE A 111 -3.96 8.17 4.83
C PHE A 111 -3.47 8.93 3.61
N ARG A 112 -3.31 10.25 3.76
CA ARG A 112 -2.76 11.12 2.71
C ARG A 112 -1.64 11.98 3.28
N THR A 113 -0.48 11.90 2.65
CA THR A 113 0.69 12.73 2.99
C THR A 113 1.34 13.29 1.74
N GLY A 114 1.93 14.50 1.84
CA GLY A 114 2.76 15.03 0.75
C GLY A 114 4.13 14.37 0.73
N ALA A 115 4.71 14.12 1.90
CA ALA A 115 6.00 13.42 2.03
C ALA A 115 6.06 12.70 3.37
N GLY A 116 6.49 11.44 3.36
CA GLY A 116 6.62 10.60 4.55
C GLY A 116 6.34 9.14 4.25
N ASP A 117 6.93 8.27 5.06
CA ASP A 117 6.75 6.83 4.94
C ASP A 117 5.42 6.42 5.58
N ILE A 118 4.79 5.41 4.99
CA ILE A 118 3.53 4.84 5.45
C ILE A 118 3.78 3.38 5.80
N GLN A 119 3.60 3.03 7.06
CA GLN A 119 3.68 1.66 7.55
C GLN A 119 2.34 1.28 8.17
N VAL A 120 1.69 0.26 7.62
CA VAL A 120 0.45 -0.29 8.15
C VAL A 120 0.64 -1.80 8.33
N GLU A 121 0.55 -2.27 9.56
CA GLU A 121 0.68 -3.69 9.86
C GLU A 121 -0.54 -4.48 9.35
N GLN A 122 -1.74 -4.10 9.78
CA GLN A 122 -2.98 -4.74 9.37
C GLN A 122 -4.14 -3.75 9.31
N ALA A 123 -4.91 -3.79 8.22
CA ALA A 123 -6.13 -2.99 8.09
C ALA A 123 -7.21 -3.72 7.28
N GLY A 124 -8.44 -3.22 7.37
CA GLY A 124 -9.56 -3.55 6.50
C GLY A 124 -9.36 -3.03 5.09
N GLU A 125 -10.15 -2.03 4.69
CA GLU A 125 -9.92 -1.28 3.45
C GLU A 125 -8.79 -0.25 3.61
N LEU A 126 -7.97 -0.06 2.57
CA LEU A 126 -6.84 0.87 2.55
C LEU A 126 -6.96 1.87 1.40
N ASP A 127 -6.88 3.17 1.70
CA ASP A 127 -6.65 4.27 0.75
C ASP A 127 -5.39 5.03 1.17
N LEU A 128 -4.24 4.70 0.57
CA LEU A 128 -2.94 5.28 0.92
C LEU A 128 -2.42 6.14 -0.22
N ASN A 129 -2.18 7.42 0.06
CA ASN A 129 -1.64 8.37 -0.91
C ASN A 129 -0.41 9.09 -0.34
N THR A 130 0.73 8.97 -1.00
CA THR A 130 1.95 9.73 -0.68
C THR A 130 2.58 10.28 -1.95
N ALA A 131 3.10 11.51 -1.96
CA ALA A 131 3.89 11.94 -3.12
C ALA A 131 5.32 11.39 -3.05
N TYR A 132 5.91 11.33 -1.84
CA TYR A 132 7.28 10.86 -1.61
C TYR A 132 7.36 10.05 -0.32
N GLY A 133 7.84 8.82 -0.40
CA GLY A 133 8.05 7.96 0.77
C GLY A 133 7.82 6.48 0.46
N GLU A 134 8.34 5.62 1.31
CA GLU A 134 8.07 4.18 1.25
C GLU A 134 6.66 3.89 1.77
N VAL A 135 5.97 2.96 1.11
CA VAL A 135 4.71 2.40 1.61
C VAL A 135 4.92 0.92 1.90
N SER A 136 4.71 0.51 3.14
CA SER A 136 4.75 -0.88 3.59
C SER A 136 3.42 -1.25 4.22
N VAL A 137 2.75 -2.23 3.63
CA VAL A 137 1.50 -2.81 4.14
C VAL A 137 1.76 -4.29 4.45
N GLY A 138 1.55 -4.69 5.71
CA GLY A 138 1.66 -6.10 6.10
C GLY A 138 0.50 -6.90 5.53
N ARG A 139 -0.73 -6.61 5.98
CA ARG A 139 -1.94 -7.31 5.55
C ARG A 139 -3.11 -6.37 5.28
N ALA A 140 -3.70 -6.45 4.09
CA ALA A 140 -4.95 -5.81 3.72
C ALA A 140 -6.08 -6.86 3.68
N ALA A 141 -7.03 -6.78 4.61
CA ALA A 141 -8.16 -7.70 4.66
C ALA A 141 -9.25 -7.35 3.64
N GLY A 142 -9.35 -6.08 3.25
CA GLY A 142 -10.29 -5.56 2.26
C GLY A 142 -9.60 -5.14 0.95
N ALA A 143 -10.20 -4.18 0.27
CA ALA A 143 -9.59 -3.57 -0.91
C ALA A 143 -8.40 -2.67 -0.50
N ALA A 144 -7.34 -2.66 -1.28
CA ALA A 144 -6.17 -1.81 -1.07
C ALA A 144 -5.91 -0.93 -2.28
N GLU A 145 -6.11 0.38 -2.12
CA GLU A 145 -5.74 1.40 -3.08
C GLU A 145 -4.50 2.15 -2.57
N ILE A 146 -3.39 2.03 -3.32
CA ILE A 146 -2.11 2.63 -2.95
C ILE A 146 -1.61 3.47 -4.12
N ALA A 147 -1.39 4.76 -3.89
CA ALA A 147 -0.85 5.68 -4.86
C ALA A 147 0.40 6.37 -4.32
N THR A 148 1.52 6.18 -5.01
CA THR A 148 2.77 6.91 -4.76
C THR A 148 3.37 7.49 -6.02
N SER A 149 3.99 8.67 -5.90
CA SER A 149 4.75 9.27 -7.01
C SER A 149 6.21 8.85 -6.99
N SER A 150 6.79 8.63 -5.81
CA SER A 150 8.16 8.18 -5.66
C SER A 150 8.37 7.45 -4.34
N GLY A 151 8.88 6.22 -4.41
CA GLY A 151 9.19 5.39 -3.26
C GLY A 151 9.01 3.91 -3.57
N GLU A 152 9.50 3.05 -2.67
CA GLU A 152 9.19 1.63 -2.74
C GLU A 152 7.78 1.36 -2.19
N VAL A 153 7.06 0.43 -2.84
CA VAL A 153 5.79 -0.07 -2.32
C VAL A 153 5.95 -1.55 -2.02
N ARG A 154 5.64 -1.95 -0.78
CA ARG A 154 5.61 -3.34 -0.32
C ARG A 154 4.21 -3.65 0.20
N VAL A 155 3.60 -4.69 -0.35
CA VAL A 155 2.35 -5.25 0.17
C VAL A 155 2.62 -6.72 0.46
N GLY A 156 2.49 -7.13 1.73
CA GLY A 156 2.71 -8.52 2.14
C GLY A 156 1.58 -9.42 1.67
N GLU A 157 0.38 -9.22 2.20
CA GLU A 157 -0.82 -9.99 1.87
C GLU A 157 -1.99 -9.06 1.54
N ALA A 158 -2.68 -9.31 0.43
CA ALA A 158 -3.93 -8.66 0.07
C ALA A 158 -5.02 -9.70 -0.16
N ALA A 159 -5.96 -9.77 0.78
CA ALA A 159 -7.09 -10.70 0.71
C ALA A 159 -8.14 -10.24 -0.33
N GLY A 160 -8.32 -8.92 -0.49
CA GLY A 160 -9.22 -8.32 -1.47
C GLY A 160 -8.51 -7.86 -2.75
N THR A 161 -9.16 -6.97 -3.48
CA THR A 161 -8.60 -6.32 -4.67
C THR A 161 -7.48 -5.36 -4.29
N ALA A 162 -6.34 -5.42 -4.98
CA ALA A 162 -5.22 -4.51 -4.80
C ALA A 162 -5.00 -3.65 -6.05
N ARG A 163 -5.05 -2.32 -5.89
CA ARG A 163 -4.76 -1.33 -6.93
C ARG A 163 -3.57 -0.49 -6.50
N ILE A 164 -2.45 -0.66 -7.19
CA ILE A 164 -1.20 0.03 -6.88
C ILE A 164 -0.81 0.91 -8.05
N LYS A 165 -0.59 2.20 -7.79
CA LYS A 165 -0.02 3.15 -8.74
C LYS A 165 1.29 3.67 -8.18
N ASN A 166 2.40 3.34 -8.83
CA ASN A 166 3.72 3.83 -8.45
C ASN A 166 4.40 4.47 -9.65
N SER A 167 4.73 5.76 -9.58
CA SER A 167 5.44 6.40 -10.71
C SER A 167 6.93 6.06 -10.71
N ASN A 168 7.59 6.04 -9.55
CA ASN A 168 9.03 5.79 -9.44
C ASN A 168 9.37 4.94 -8.23
N GLY A 169 10.08 3.84 -8.46
CA GLY A 169 10.52 2.91 -7.42
C GLY A 169 9.96 1.51 -7.61
N PRO A 170 10.58 0.50 -6.94
CA PRO A 170 10.12 -0.88 -7.03
C PRO A 170 8.76 -1.05 -6.35
N THR A 171 7.96 -1.96 -6.89
CA THR A 171 6.71 -2.42 -6.28
C THR A 171 6.84 -3.92 -6.03
N LYS A 172 6.66 -4.35 -4.79
CA LYS A 172 6.68 -5.74 -4.38
C LYS A 172 5.34 -6.09 -3.76
N VAL A 173 4.75 -7.17 -4.22
CA VAL A 173 3.50 -7.72 -3.72
C VAL A 173 3.76 -9.17 -3.39
N GLY A 174 3.55 -9.59 -2.15
CA GLY A 174 3.74 -10.97 -1.72
C GLY A 174 2.59 -11.83 -2.25
N GLU A 175 1.52 -11.91 -1.49
CA GLU A 175 0.34 -12.71 -1.81
C GLU A 175 -0.87 -11.83 -2.13
N VAL A 176 -1.56 -12.12 -3.23
CA VAL A 176 -2.85 -11.51 -3.55
C VAL A 176 -3.87 -12.61 -3.84
N ALA A 177 -4.92 -12.67 -3.02
CA ALA A 177 -6.04 -13.59 -3.21
C ALA A 177 -7.08 -13.03 -4.19
N GLY A 178 -7.27 -11.71 -4.22
CA GLY A 178 -8.18 -11.01 -5.13
C GLY A 178 -7.49 -10.48 -6.40
N ASP A 179 -8.19 -9.61 -7.13
CA ASP A 179 -7.67 -9.01 -8.36
C ASP A 179 -6.54 -8.03 -8.08
N LEU A 180 -5.44 -8.13 -8.83
CA LEU A 180 -4.31 -7.22 -8.75
C LEU A 180 -4.25 -6.30 -9.97
N THR A 181 -4.21 -4.99 -9.76
CA THR A 181 -3.89 -4.00 -10.80
C THR A 181 -2.71 -3.14 -10.37
N VAL A 182 -1.57 -3.26 -11.07
CA VAL A 182 -0.40 -2.42 -10.85
C VAL A 182 -0.15 -1.53 -12.07
N ARG A 183 -0.05 -0.22 -11.84
CA ARG A 183 0.42 0.76 -12.83
C ARG A 183 1.70 1.38 -12.34
N ALA A 184 2.82 0.92 -12.90
CA ALA A 184 4.13 1.46 -12.67
C ALA A 184 4.55 2.40 -13.83
N SER A 185 5.49 3.31 -13.60
CA SER A 185 6.17 4.02 -14.70
C SER A 185 7.65 3.67 -14.76
N ASN A 186 8.40 3.88 -13.67
CA ASN A 186 9.83 3.59 -13.60
C ASN A 186 10.14 2.74 -12.36
N GLY A 187 10.26 1.43 -12.52
CA GLY A 187 10.54 0.54 -11.41
C GLY A 187 10.20 -0.91 -11.74
N SER A 188 10.84 -1.84 -11.03
CA SER A 188 10.51 -3.26 -11.15
C SER A 188 9.21 -3.56 -10.41
N VAL A 189 8.36 -4.39 -11.00
CA VAL A 189 7.18 -4.93 -10.35
C VAL A 189 7.42 -6.40 -10.08
N THR A 190 7.35 -6.81 -8.81
CA THR A 190 7.45 -8.21 -8.38
C THR A 190 6.17 -8.60 -7.68
N VAL A 191 5.60 -9.73 -8.09
CA VAL A 191 4.42 -10.34 -7.46
C VAL A 191 4.78 -11.78 -7.14
N ASP A 192 4.78 -12.19 -5.88
CA ASP A 192 5.25 -13.53 -5.51
C ASP A 192 4.17 -14.58 -5.80
N HIS A 193 2.93 -14.35 -5.36
CA HIS A 193 1.79 -15.24 -5.56
C HIS A 193 0.51 -14.47 -5.91
N ALA A 194 -0.17 -14.88 -6.98
CA ALA A 194 -1.47 -14.32 -7.35
C ALA A 194 -2.51 -15.42 -7.66
N GLY A 195 -3.59 -15.40 -6.86
CA GLY A 195 -4.67 -16.39 -6.91
C GLY A 195 -5.83 -16.05 -7.87
N ALA A 196 -5.81 -14.86 -8.47
CA ALA A 196 -6.88 -14.35 -9.33
C ALA A 196 -6.32 -13.49 -10.49
N ASP A 197 -7.13 -12.58 -11.04
CA ASP A 197 -6.77 -11.79 -12.20
C ASP A 197 -5.64 -10.79 -11.89
N VAL A 198 -4.68 -10.67 -12.81
CA VAL A 198 -3.50 -9.81 -12.64
C VAL A 198 -3.35 -8.90 -13.84
N THR A 199 -3.33 -7.59 -13.62
CA THR A 199 -3.01 -6.60 -14.64
C THR A 199 -1.83 -5.76 -14.18
N VAL A 200 -0.66 -5.92 -14.82
CA VAL A 200 0.53 -5.10 -14.55
C VAL A 200 0.89 -4.33 -15.80
N LYS A 201 0.98 -3.01 -15.69
CA LYS A 201 1.45 -2.13 -16.75
C LYS A 201 2.59 -1.29 -16.24
N THR A 202 3.73 -1.31 -16.92
CA THR A 202 4.87 -0.46 -16.63
C THR A 202 5.40 0.20 -17.91
N ALA A 203 5.95 1.41 -17.80
CA ALA A 203 6.70 1.99 -18.92
C ALA A 203 8.11 1.38 -18.95
N ASN A 204 8.85 1.52 -17.87
CA ASN A 204 10.22 1.05 -17.75
C ASN A 204 10.38 0.21 -16.49
N GLY A 205 10.84 -1.02 -16.66
CA GLY A 205 11.19 -1.91 -15.57
C GLY A 205 10.79 -3.35 -15.85
N PRO A 206 11.52 -4.31 -15.24
CA PRO A 206 11.14 -5.71 -15.34
C PRO A 206 9.87 -5.99 -14.56
N ILE A 207 9.07 -6.92 -15.07
CA ILE A 207 7.92 -7.48 -14.37
C ILE A 207 8.27 -8.92 -14.04
N THR A 208 8.16 -9.31 -12.77
CA THR A 208 8.35 -10.68 -12.32
C THR A 208 7.10 -11.11 -11.59
N VAL A 209 6.50 -12.21 -12.03
CA VAL A 209 5.42 -12.88 -11.31
C VAL A 209 5.90 -14.29 -10.97
N GLY A 210 5.99 -14.60 -9.67
CA GLY A 210 6.51 -15.86 -9.14
C GLY A 210 5.57 -17.02 -9.42
N GLU A 211 4.32 -16.94 -8.99
CA GLU A 211 3.32 -17.97 -9.24
C GLU A 211 1.96 -17.35 -9.62
N LEU A 212 1.45 -17.76 -10.78
CA LEU A 212 0.07 -17.54 -11.22
C LEU A 212 -0.73 -18.82 -11.10
N VAL A 213 -1.84 -18.75 -10.35
CA VAL A 213 -2.71 -19.91 -10.11
C VAL A 213 -3.76 -20.08 -11.22
N ARG A 214 -4.55 -19.04 -11.46
CA ARG A 214 -5.72 -19.08 -12.36
C ARG A 214 -6.12 -17.67 -12.81
N GLY A 215 -7.07 -17.60 -13.74
CA GLY A 215 -7.69 -16.35 -14.17
C GLY A 215 -7.05 -15.75 -15.42
N SER A 216 -7.10 -14.42 -15.53
CA SER A 216 -6.58 -13.66 -16.66
C SER A 216 -5.44 -12.74 -16.22
N THR A 217 -4.30 -12.90 -16.86
CA THR A 217 -3.09 -12.12 -16.60
C THR A 217 -2.73 -11.27 -17.81
N VAL A 218 -2.58 -9.96 -17.60
CA VAL A 218 -2.13 -9.00 -18.60
C VAL A 218 -0.88 -8.30 -18.08
N LEU A 219 0.27 -8.55 -18.71
CA LEU A 219 1.56 -7.93 -18.37
C LEU A 219 2.03 -7.11 -19.57
N GLU A 220 2.17 -5.80 -19.40
CA GLU A 220 2.63 -4.89 -20.45
C GLU A 220 3.81 -4.05 -19.94
N SER A 221 4.93 -4.09 -20.66
CA SER A 221 6.11 -3.24 -20.40
C SER A 221 6.54 -2.54 -21.70
N ALA A 222 6.91 -1.25 -21.66
CA ALA A 222 7.54 -0.66 -22.85
C ALA A 222 9.01 -1.11 -22.95
N ALA A 223 9.74 -1.09 -21.85
CA ALA A 223 11.09 -1.61 -21.77
C ALA A 223 11.31 -2.38 -20.46
N GLY A 224 11.61 -3.68 -20.57
CA GLY A 224 11.85 -4.55 -19.44
C GLY A 224 11.61 -6.01 -19.75
N ARG A 225 12.32 -6.89 -19.02
CA ARG A 225 12.08 -8.33 -19.04
C ARG A 225 10.77 -8.65 -18.33
N ILE A 226 10.01 -9.59 -18.87
CA ILE A 226 8.83 -10.16 -18.20
C ILE A 226 9.15 -11.61 -17.84
N ALA A 227 9.12 -11.93 -16.55
CA ALA A 227 9.25 -13.29 -16.04
C ALA A 227 7.92 -13.74 -15.43
N ILE A 228 7.46 -14.92 -15.83
CA ILE A 228 6.16 -15.48 -15.45
C ILE A 228 6.37 -16.91 -14.98
N GLY A 229 6.04 -17.20 -13.73
CA GLY A 229 5.87 -18.55 -13.23
C GLY A 229 4.39 -18.93 -13.21
N VAL A 230 4.10 -20.11 -13.74
CA VAL A 230 2.76 -20.70 -13.76
C VAL A 230 2.75 -21.87 -12.79
N ARG A 231 1.76 -21.92 -11.91
CA ARG A 231 1.60 -23.03 -10.95
C ARG A 231 1.59 -24.38 -11.64
N GLU A 232 2.16 -25.39 -10.98
CA GLU A 232 2.05 -26.77 -11.43
C GLU A 232 0.58 -27.21 -11.54
N GLY A 233 0.28 -27.96 -12.59
CA GLY A 233 -1.09 -28.43 -12.84
C GLY A 233 -2.03 -27.36 -13.41
N THR A 234 -1.63 -26.10 -13.61
CA THR A 234 -2.47 -25.10 -14.29
C THR A 234 -2.30 -25.18 -15.81
N ALA A 235 -3.42 -25.22 -16.55
CA ALA A 235 -3.44 -25.13 -18.01
C ALA A 235 -3.39 -23.67 -18.46
N ALA A 236 -2.30 -23.28 -19.12
CA ALA A 236 -2.05 -21.90 -19.50
C ALA A 236 -2.21 -21.67 -21.01
N TRP A 237 -3.06 -20.71 -21.38
CA TRP A 237 -3.14 -20.17 -22.74
C TRP A 237 -2.27 -18.92 -22.85
N LEU A 238 -1.38 -18.87 -23.84
CA LEU A 238 -0.34 -17.84 -23.94
C LEU A 238 -0.49 -16.97 -25.21
N ASP A 239 -0.69 -15.66 -25.06
CA ASP A 239 -0.48 -14.62 -26.09
C ASP A 239 0.70 -13.74 -25.70
N VAL A 240 1.88 -14.09 -26.19
CA VAL A 240 3.15 -13.52 -25.74
C VAL A 240 3.88 -12.90 -26.92
N ARG A 241 4.26 -11.62 -26.80
CA ARG A 241 4.93 -10.90 -27.89
C ARG A 241 6.01 -9.96 -27.37
N THR A 242 7.18 -10.01 -27.98
CA THR A 242 8.24 -9.00 -27.83
C THR A 242 8.58 -8.39 -29.19
N LYS A 243 8.83 -7.08 -29.26
CA LYS A 243 9.24 -6.43 -30.52
C LYS A 243 10.75 -6.55 -30.75
N ALA A 244 11.56 -6.38 -29.70
CA ALA A 244 12.99 -6.64 -29.71
C ALA A 244 13.41 -7.36 -28.41
N GLY A 245 13.66 -8.65 -28.54
CA GLY A 245 14.02 -9.55 -27.44
C GLY A 245 13.71 -10.99 -27.80
N THR A 246 13.90 -11.91 -26.85
CA THR A 246 13.59 -13.34 -27.05
C THR A 246 12.42 -13.76 -26.17
N VAL A 247 11.56 -14.64 -26.69
CA VAL A 247 10.58 -15.36 -25.86
C VAL A 247 11.12 -16.76 -25.58
N ARG A 248 11.23 -17.11 -24.30
CA ARG A 248 11.55 -18.47 -23.84
C ARG A 248 10.38 -19.00 -23.04
N GLN A 249 9.85 -20.13 -23.46
CA GLN A 249 8.76 -20.81 -22.79
C GLN A 249 9.23 -22.25 -22.54
N SER A 250 9.11 -22.69 -21.28
CA SER A 250 9.53 -24.02 -20.85
C SER A 250 8.38 -24.79 -20.17
N LEU A 251 7.12 -24.49 -20.52
CA LEU A 251 5.98 -25.30 -20.06
C LEU A 251 5.82 -26.48 -21.00
N GLU A 252 5.59 -27.66 -20.43
CA GLU A 252 5.19 -28.83 -21.20
C GLU A 252 3.86 -28.58 -21.90
N GLU A 253 3.80 -28.99 -23.17
CA GLU A 253 2.59 -28.89 -23.97
C GLU A 253 1.57 -29.88 -23.39
N SER A 254 0.51 -29.35 -22.78
CA SER A 254 -0.61 -30.14 -22.27
C SER A 254 -1.76 -30.04 -23.26
N GLY A 255 -2.48 -31.15 -23.45
CA GLY A 255 -3.69 -31.19 -24.27
C GLY A 255 -4.82 -30.32 -23.69
N THR A 256 -6.05 -30.49 -24.18
CA THR A 256 -7.22 -29.80 -23.62
C THR A 256 -7.30 -29.97 -22.10
N PRO A 257 -7.55 -28.89 -21.33
CA PRO A 257 -7.66 -28.97 -19.87
C PRO A 257 -8.68 -30.03 -19.47
N SER A 258 -8.34 -30.89 -18.50
CA SER A 258 -9.34 -31.76 -17.87
C SER A 258 -10.28 -30.91 -17.01
N GLU A 259 -11.51 -31.38 -16.76
CA GLU A 259 -12.57 -30.59 -16.06
C GLU A 259 -12.20 -30.11 -14.64
N SER A 260 -11.11 -30.61 -14.05
CA SER A 260 -10.62 -30.25 -12.71
C SER A 260 -9.32 -29.43 -12.69
N THR A 261 -8.88 -28.89 -13.84
CA THR A 261 -7.62 -28.16 -13.98
C THR A 261 -7.88 -26.65 -13.95
N ASP A 262 -7.23 -25.92 -13.05
CA ASP A 262 -7.24 -24.44 -13.08
C ASP A 262 -6.78 -23.94 -14.45
N THR A 263 -7.48 -22.95 -14.99
CA THR A 263 -7.15 -22.35 -16.30
C THR A 263 -6.59 -20.94 -16.12
N LEU A 264 -5.52 -20.64 -16.86
CA LEU A 264 -4.86 -19.34 -16.85
C LEU A 264 -4.74 -18.80 -18.27
N LYS A 265 -5.14 -17.55 -18.49
CA LYS A 265 -4.90 -16.82 -19.76
C LYS A 265 -3.82 -15.80 -19.53
N VAL A 266 -2.67 -15.95 -20.18
CA VAL A 266 -1.54 -15.03 -20.06
C VAL A 266 -1.40 -14.23 -21.34
N ARG A 267 -1.49 -12.90 -21.22
CA ARG A 267 -1.15 -11.95 -22.26
C ARG A 267 0.04 -11.11 -21.79
N ALA A 268 1.21 -11.36 -22.38
CA ALA A 268 2.44 -10.68 -22.00
C ALA A 268 3.06 -9.96 -23.20
N ARG A 269 3.31 -8.65 -23.07
CA ARG A 269 3.85 -7.83 -24.15
C ARG A 269 4.96 -6.92 -23.66
N THR A 270 6.09 -6.95 -24.36
CA THR A 270 7.17 -5.97 -24.16
C THR A 270 7.65 -5.40 -25.49
N MET A 271 8.05 -4.12 -25.56
CA MET A 271 8.67 -3.61 -26.80
C MET A 271 10.17 -3.92 -26.83
N LEU A 272 10.86 -3.72 -25.71
CA LEU A 272 12.28 -3.99 -25.55
C LEU A 272 12.49 -4.89 -24.33
N GLY A 273 12.83 -6.16 -24.55
CA GLY A 273 13.10 -7.09 -23.45
C GLY A 273 12.70 -8.53 -23.76
N ASP A 274 13.21 -9.43 -22.93
CA ASP A 274 12.90 -10.85 -23.02
C ASP A 274 11.61 -11.17 -22.28
N ILE A 275 10.93 -12.23 -22.71
CA ILE A 275 9.84 -12.83 -21.96
C ILE A 275 10.24 -14.26 -21.61
N VAL A 276 10.21 -14.61 -20.33
CA VAL A 276 10.54 -15.95 -19.82
C VAL A 276 9.31 -16.50 -19.10
N ILE A 277 8.90 -17.70 -19.50
CA ILE A 277 7.75 -18.40 -18.93
C ILE A 277 8.22 -19.78 -18.48
N HIS A 278 7.97 -20.09 -17.21
CA HIS A 278 8.41 -21.33 -16.56
C HIS A 278 7.33 -21.83 -15.59
N ARG A 279 7.51 -23.06 -15.10
CA ARG A 279 6.75 -23.55 -13.95
C ARG A 279 7.37 -22.95 -12.68
N ALA A 280 6.50 -22.52 -11.76
CA ALA A 280 6.89 -22.02 -10.45
C ALA A 280 7.39 -23.17 -9.56
#